data_AF-A0A519UVL1-F1
#
_entry.id   AF-A0A519UVL1-F1
#
_cell.length_a   1.000
_cell.length_b   1.000
_cell.length_c   1.000
_cell.angle_alpha   90.00
_cell.angle_beta   90.00
_cell.angle_gamma   90.00
#
_symmetry.space_group_name_H-M   'P 1'
#
loop_
_entity.id
_entity.type
_entity.pdbx_description
1 polymer ?
#
loop_
_entity_poly.entity_id
_entity_poly.type
_entity_poly.pdbx_seq_one_letter_code
_entity_poly.pdbx_strand_id
1 'polypeptide(L)'
;MKDFFKYVLATVVGIVLSSVALFFLFFIIIVGIATSFKDDKSVTVSPNSILYLNLDQPILERTPNNTFPGMSFLGISEARSIGFNDILKSLNHAKSDPNIKAVYLDVTAPNMGMATMMEVRNAIIDFKKSKKPVIAYSEIYSQGAYFLASAADKIYLNPKGELELKGFNAELTFFKGALDKLGIEAQIIRVGNYKSAVEPFINTKMSDYNKEQVKTYIDDLYQTFLTQISNSRKISTEELHRLANTYQIRNADEALKAKLVDNLWYKDQVIAEVKKITQTTKATVNTVSINDYASNVPKNAGNATVKDKIAVIYAVGDIIGGEGSDEQIGSERISRAIRKAREDKNVKAIVLRVNSGGGSALASEVIWREMELSKKVKPVMASFGDYAASGGYYIGCAADSIFVQPNTITGSIGVFGIIPNFQNLLNNKLGLTFDGVKTGEYADILSTTRPMTSGERFIMQSSVNQTYDTFLTRVADGRKRTKNQIDSIGGGHVWTGNAAVKNGLADKIGNFHDAIVAAANKAKLKEYKIVEYPEKMDPIKAILETTKDNIKTYYAKQEFGEAYNLFKNLKKTAEIKGIQARIPYSIQIN
;
A
#
# COMPACT_ATOMS: atom_id res chain seq x y z
N MET A 1 57.34 -37.48 -5.60
CA MET A 1 56.14 -38.35 -5.66
C MET A 1 55.42 -38.47 -4.32
N LYS A 2 56.09 -38.74 -3.19
CA LYS A 2 55.43 -38.85 -1.87
C LYS A 2 54.65 -37.59 -1.48
N ASP A 3 55.21 -36.40 -1.70
CA ASP A 3 54.51 -35.14 -1.38
C ASP A 3 53.30 -34.89 -2.27
N PHE A 4 53.36 -35.27 -3.55
CA PHE A 4 52.23 -35.18 -4.47
C PHE A 4 51.03 -36.02 -3.98
N PHE A 5 51.25 -37.30 -3.66
CA PHE A 5 50.18 -38.15 -3.14
C PHE A 5 49.67 -37.68 -1.76
N LYS A 6 50.54 -37.11 -0.92
CA LYS A 6 50.15 -36.52 0.37
C LYS A 6 49.19 -35.33 0.20
N TYR A 7 49.51 -34.39 -0.71
CA TYR A 7 48.64 -33.23 -0.94
C TYR A 7 47.34 -33.60 -1.69
N VAL A 8 47.39 -34.54 -2.63
CA VAL A 8 46.19 -35.05 -3.33
C VAL A 8 45.25 -35.74 -2.34
N LEU A 9 45.75 -36.64 -1.49
CA LEU A 9 44.94 -37.32 -0.48
C LEU A 9 44.40 -36.33 0.56
N ALA A 10 45.20 -35.36 1.01
CA ALA A 10 44.73 -34.31 1.92
C ALA A 10 43.61 -33.46 1.30
N THR A 11 43.71 -33.14 0.01
CA THR A 11 42.68 -32.38 -0.72
C THR A 11 41.41 -33.20 -0.91
N VAL A 12 41.52 -34.48 -1.28
CA VAL A 12 40.37 -35.39 -1.40
C VAL A 12 39.66 -35.56 -0.05
N VAL A 13 40.41 -35.76 1.04
CA VAL A 13 39.85 -35.85 2.39
C VAL A 13 39.20 -34.52 2.79
N GLY A 14 39.83 -33.38 2.50
CA GLY A 14 39.26 -32.06 2.75
C GLY A 14 37.96 -31.82 2.00
N ILE A 15 37.87 -32.21 0.73
CA ILE A 15 36.66 -32.11 -0.10
C ILE A 15 35.57 -33.04 0.45
N VAL A 16 35.90 -34.29 0.79
CA VAL A 16 34.94 -35.25 1.35
C VAL A 16 34.39 -34.76 2.68
N LEU A 17 35.26 -34.32 3.60
CA LEU A 17 34.84 -33.79 4.91
C LEU A 17 34.00 -32.51 4.76
N SER A 18 34.38 -31.61 3.86
CA SER A 18 33.60 -30.39 3.58
C SER A 18 32.25 -30.72 2.95
N SER A 19 32.19 -31.69 2.04
CA SER A 19 30.95 -32.13 1.40
C SER A 19 30.01 -32.80 2.39
N VAL A 20 30.55 -33.61 3.31
CA VAL A 20 29.78 -34.24 4.39
C VAL A 20 29.28 -33.18 5.38
N ALA A 21 30.11 -32.22 5.77
CA ALA A 21 29.71 -31.12 6.64
C ALA A 21 28.63 -30.25 5.99
N LEU A 22 28.78 -29.91 4.70
CA LEU A 22 27.77 -29.19 3.93
C LEU A 22 26.49 -30.00 3.77
N PHE A 23 26.58 -31.32 3.56
CA PHE A 23 25.41 -32.20 3.51
C PHE A 23 24.65 -32.21 4.84
N PHE A 24 25.35 -32.33 5.98
CA PHE A 24 24.70 -32.26 7.30
C PHE A 24 24.14 -30.87 7.59
N LEU A 25 24.83 -29.79 7.20
CA LEU A 25 24.32 -28.44 7.32
C LEU A 25 23.03 -28.28 6.48
N PHE A 26 23.04 -28.74 5.24
CA PHE A 26 21.90 -28.71 4.34
C PHE A 26 20.77 -29.60 4.83
N PHE A 27 21.08 -30.76 5.42
CA PHE A 27 20.11 -31.66 6.03
C PHE A 27 19.50 -31.06 7.29
N ILE A 28 20.27 -30.40 8.16
CA ILE A 28 19.76 -29.66 9.33
C ILE A 28 18.87 -28.49 8.87
N ILE A 29 19.25 -27.79 7.79
CA ILE A 29 18.42 -26.74 7.19
C ILE A 29 17.12 -27.34 6.63
N ILE A 30 17.18 -28.44 5.88
CA ILE A 30 16.00 -29.12 5.32
C ILE A 30 15.11 -29.68 6.42
N VAL A 31 15.67 -30.31 7.46
CA VAL A 31 14.92 -30.82 8.61
C VAL A 31 14.32 -29.67 9.40
N GLY A 32 15.05 -28.57 9.60
CA GLY A 32 14.53 -27.34 10.20
C GLY A 32 13.38 -26.73 9.39
N ILE A 33 13.49 -26.72 8.06
CA ILE A 33 12.42 -26.31 7.15
C ILE A 33 11.23 -27.30 7.24
N ALA A 34 11.49 -28.61 7.27
CA ALA A 34 10.47 -29.67 7.31
C ALA A 34 9.70 -29.73 8.64
N THR A 35 10.37 -29.48 9.77
CA THR A 35 9.71 -29.33 11.09
C THR A 35 8.95 -28.03 11.18
N SER A 36 9.39 -26.97 10.49
CA SER A 36 8.69 -25.67 10.41
C SER A 36 7.41 -25.73 9.58
N PHE A 37 7.31 -26.64 8.60
CA PHE A 37 6.05 -26.91 7.90
C PHE A 37 5.00 -27.64 8.76
N LYS A 38 5.35 -28.05 9.99
CA LYS A 38 4.51 -28.87 10.87
C LYS A 38 3.82 -28.12 12.01
N ASP A 39 4.09 -26.84 12.21
CA ASP A 39 3.50 -26.06 13.30
C ASP A 39 2.28 -25.23 12.82
N ASP A 40 1.20 -25.94 12.50
CA ASP A 40 -0.19 -25.45 12.68
C ASP A 40 -0.53 -25.36 14.18
N LYS A 41 0.37 -24.82 15.01
CA LYS A 41 0.08 -24.60 16.42
C LYS A 41 -0.79 -23.36 16.52
N SER A 42 -2.11 -23.56 16.54
CA SER A 42 -3.07 -22.56 16.96
C SER A 42 -2.56 -21.91 18.26
N VAL A 43 -2.37 -20.60 18.27
CA VAL A 43 -1.91 -19.89 19.46
C VAL A 43 -3.04 -19.91 20.49
N THR A 44 -2.86 -20.56 21.64
CA THR A 44 -3.91 -20.62 22.65
C THR A 44 -4.20 -19.23 23.22
N VAL A 45 -5.39 -18.69 22.96
CA VAL A 45 -5.88 -17.45 23.57
C VAL A 45 -6.34 -17.75 25.00
N SER A 46 -5.56 -17.31 25.99
CA SER A 46 -5.88 -17.53 27.39
C SER A 46 -7.17 -16.79 27.80
N PRO A 47 -7.97 -17.30 28.75
CA PRO A 47 -9.08 -16.55 29.31
C PRO A 47 -8.65 -15.21 29.90
N ASN A 48 -9.55 -14.22 29.82
CA ASN A 48 -9.32 -12.86 30.33
C ASN A 48 -8.10 -12.16 29.72
N SER A 49 -7.85 -12.38 28.43
CA SER A 49 -6.77 -11.76 27.68
C SER A 49 -7.13 -10.37 27.17
N ILE A 50 -6.08 -9.59 26.90
CA ILE A 50 -6.12 -8.31 26.18
C ILE A 50 -5.60 -8.54 24.77
N LEU A 51 -6.32 -8.03 23.77
CA LEU A 51 -5.82 -7.99 22.40
C LEU A 51 -4.85 -6.81 22.27
N TYR A 52 -3.57 -7.12 22.12
CA TYR A 52 -2.51 -6.14 21.95
C TYR A 52 -2.37 -5.77 20.46
N LEU A 53 -2.84 -4.58 20.13
CA LEU A 53 -2.90 -4.04 18.77
C LEU A 53 -1.71 -3.11 18.53
N ASN A 54 -0.60 -3.67 18.07
CA ASN A 54 0.57 -2.90 17.62
C ASN A 54 0.41 -2.51 16.15
N LEU A 55 0.38 -1.21 15.88
CA LEU A 55 0.22 -0.64 14.54
C LEU A 55 1.47 0.08 13.99
N ASP A 56 2.60 0.02 14.71
CA ASP A 56 3.89 0.56 14.26
C ASP A 56 4.66 -0.41 13.32
N GLN A 57 4.13 -1.62 13.13
CA GLN A 57 4.60 -2.58 12.14
C GLN A 57 4.05 -2.25 10.72
N PRO A 58 4.71 -2.68 9.63
CA PRO A 58 4.16 -2.52 8.28
C PRO A 58 2.78 -3.17 8.16
N ILE A 59 1.78 -2.38 7.78
CA ILE A 59 0.42 -2.87 7.51
C ILE A 59 0.22 -2.96 6.01
N LEU A 60 0.12 -4.18 5.50
CA LEU A 60 -0.04 -4.47 4.07
C LEU A 60 -1.51 -4.69 3.72
N GLU A 61 -1.83 -4.75 2.43
CA GLU A 61 -3.19 -5.08 1.96
C GLU A 61 -3.59 -6.53 2.34
N ARG A 62 -2.60 -7.43 2.48
CA ARG A 62 -2.80 -8.82 2.86
C ARG A 62 -1.57 -9.35 3.58
N THR A 63 -1.75 -10.17 4.61
CA THR A 63 -0.61 -10.79 5.33
C THR A 63 0.21 -11.64 4.36
N PRO A 64 1.54 -11.45 4.25
CA PRO A 64 2.41 -12.29 3.42
C PRO A 64 2.38 -13.76 3.84
N ASN A 65 2.73 -14.66 2.92
CA ASN A 65 2.84 -16.08 3.22
C ASN A 65 4.28 -16.40 3.66
N ASN A 66 4.70 -15.85 4.81
CA ASN A 66 6.07 -16.01 5.28
C ASN A 66 6.16 -17.19 6.24
N THR A 67 6.98 -18.18 5.90
CA THR A 67 7.22 -19.38 6.72
C THR A 67 8.08 -19.09 7.96
N PHE A 68 8.80 -17.95 7.98
CA PHE A 68 9.75 -17.61 9.05
C PHE A 68 9.62 -16.16 9.56
N PRO A 69 8.45 -15.72 10.03
CA PRO A 69 8.27 -14.34 10.48
C PRO A 69 9.18 -14.03 11.68
N GLY A 70 10.13 -13.10 11.49
CA GLY A 70 11.09 -12.69 12.51
C GLY A 70 12.36 -13.55 12.63
N MET A 71 12.60 -14.50 11.71
CA MET A 71 13.89 -15.20 11.66
C MET A 71 14.94 -14.31 10.98
N SER A 72 16.12 -14.18 11.60
CA SER A 72 17.23 -13.42 11.04
C SER A 72 18.11 -14.34 10.20
N PHE A 73 18.27 -14.02 8.92
CA PHE A 73 19.22 -14.70 8.03
C PHE A 73 20.37 -13.74 7.71
N LEU A 74 21.62 -14.14 7.98
CA LEU A 74 22.81 -13.30 7.79
C LEU A 74 22.74 -11.92 8.50
N GLY A 75 22.04 -11.84 9.65
CA GLY A 75 21.85 -10.59 10.39
C GLY A 75 20.70 -9.70 9.89
N ILE A 76 19.97 -10.14 8.85
CA ILE A 76 18.79 -9.46 8.32
C ILE A 76 17.54 -10.12 8.92
N SER A 77 16.89 -9.44 9.85
CA SER A 77 15.57 -9.84 10.35
C SER A 77 14.46 -9.30 9.45
N GLU A 78 13.55 -10.17 9.03
CA GLU A 78 12.33 -9.72 8.37
C GLU A 78 11.39 -9.16 9.45
N ALA A 79 11.08 -7.87 9.36
CA ALA A 79 10.13 -7.25 10.29
C ALA A 79 8.78 -7.96 10.16
N ARG A 80 8.17 -8.31 11.30
CA ARG A 80 6.79 -8.83 11.30
C ARG A 80 5.88 -7.80 10.62
N SER A 81 5.02 -8.26 9.74
CA SER A 81 3.99 -7.47 9.09
C SER A 81 2.65 -8.19 9.22
N ILE A 82 1.56 -7.44 9.03
CA ILE A 82 0.21 -7.98 9.05
C ILE A 82 -0.64 -7.32 7.97
N GLY A 83 -1.55 -8.07 7.39
CA GLY A 83 -2.55 -7.54 6.47
C GLY A 83 -3.61 -6.75 7.21
N PHE A 84 -4.01 -5.60 6.67
CA PHE A 84 -5.16 -4.85 7.21
C PHE A 84 -6.42 -5.73 7.20
N ASN A 85 -6.58 -6.60 6.19
CA ASN A 85 -7.70 -7.53 6.11
C ASN A 85 -7.78 -8.44 7.36
N ASP A 86 -6.64 -8.88 7.87
CA ASP A 86 -6.55 -9.73 9.06
C ASP A 86 -6.73 -8.92 10.35
N ILE A 87 -6.32 -7.64 10.39
CA ILE A 87 -6.68 -6.72 11.48
C ILE A 87 -8.21 -6.54 11.55
N LEU A 88 -8.86 -6.25 10.42
CA LEU A 88 -10.31 -6.05 10.36
C LEU A 88 -11.06 -7.32 10.81
N LYS A 89 -10.66 -8.49 10.29
CA LYS A 89 -11.23 -9.80 10.69
C LYS A 89 -11.02 -10.06 12.18
N SER A 90 -9.83 -9.79 12.70
CA SER A 90 -9.48 -10.01 14.11
C SER A 90 -10.27 -9.13 15.05
N LEU A 91 -10.37 -7.83 14.77
CA LEU A 91 -11.19 -6.92 15.57
C LEU A 91 -12.67 -7.32 15.51
N ASN A 92 -13.16 -7.73 14.34
CA ASN A 92 -14.54 -8.20 14.22
C ASN A 92 -14.80 -9.47 15.05
N HIS A 93 -13.89 -10.46 14.98
CA HIS A 93 -13.98 -11.71 15.76
C HIS A 93 -13.86 -11.47 17.27
N ALA A 94 -12.95 -10.58 17.68
CA ALA A 94 -12.70 -10.25 19.07
C ALA A 94 -13.92 -9.62 19.76
N LYS A 95 -14.89 -9.06 19.03
CA LYS A 95 -16.16 -8.55 19.61
C LYS A 95 -16.91 -9.64 20.37
N SER A 96 -17.01 -10.84 19.80
CA SER A 96 -17.76 -11.97 20.37
C SER A 96 -16.89 -12.96 21.15
N ASP A 97 -15.57 -12.89 21.05
CA ASP A 97 -14.66 -13.81 21.75
C ASP A 97 -14.69 -13.59 23.28
N PRO A 98 -15.15 -14.56 24.09
CA PRO A 98 -15.26 -14.39 25.55
C PRO A 98 -13.90 -14.26 26.24
N ASN A 99 -12.81 -14.73 25.61
CA ASN A 99 -11.46 -14.65 26.16
C ASN A 99 -10.87 -13.25 26.05
N ILE A 100 -11.29 -12.45 25.06
CA ILE A 100 -10.82 -11.07 24.89
C ILE A 100 -11.70 -10.11 25.70
N LYS A 101 -11.09 -9.36 26.63
CA LYS A 101 -11.79 -8.39 27.49
C LYS A 101 -11.67 -6.95 27.04
N ALA A 102 -10.56 -6.59 26.38
CA ALA A 102 -10.32 -5.25 25.87
C ALA A 102 -9.29 -5.27 24.75
N VAL A 103 -9.15 -4.15 24.05
CA VAL A 103 -8.04 -3.86 23.13
C VAL A 103 -7.10 -2.87 23.79
N TYR A 104 -5.80 -3.19 23.77
CA TYR A 104 -4.74 -2.24 24.07
C TYR A 104 -4.12 -1.79 22.74
N LEU A 105 -4.34 -0.54 22.38
CA LEU A 105 -3.82 0.09 21.17
C LEU A 105 -2.46 0.72 21.49
N ASP A 106 -1.41 0.14 20.90
CA ASP A 106 -0.04 0.61 20.98
C ASP A 106 0.37 1.16 19.61
N VAL A 107 0.55 2.47 19.53
CA VAL A 107 0.86 3.16 18.28
C VAL A 107 1.59 4.48 18.55
N THR A 108 2.77 4.61 17.97
CA THR A 108 3.62 5.81 18.04
C THR A 108 3.67 6.53 16.69
N ALA A 109 3.90 5.76 15.63
CA ALA A 109 4.06 6.23 14.25
C ALA A 109 3.58 5.11 13.30
N PRO A 110 2.27 5.06 12.98
CA PRO A 110 1.70 3.94 12.24
C PRO A 110 2.28 3.85 10.84
N ASN A 111 2.64 2.63 10.41
CA ASN A 111 3.22 2.37 9.09
C ASN A 111 2.15 1.88 8.11
N MET A 112 1.23 2.79 7.74
CA MET A 112 0.13 2.52 6.82
C MET A 112 -0.32 3.81 6.10
N GLY A 113 -0.97 3.67 4.94
CA GLY A 113 -1.57 4.82 4.26
C GLY A 113 -2.84 5.34 4.94
N MET A 114 -3.28 6.53 4.54
CA MET A 114 -4.39 7.23 5.20
C MET A 114 -5.73 6.48 5.10
N ALA A 115 -6.08 5.92 3.94
CA ALA A 115 -7.33 5.19 3.77
C ALA A 115 -7.32 3.89 4.58
N THR A 116 -6.20 3.19 4.59
CA THR A 116 -5.98 2.02 5.46
C THR A 116 -6.14 2.41 6.93
N MET A 117 -5.57 3.55 7.35
CA MET A 117 -5.72 4.10 8.70
C MET A 117 -7.18 4.41 9.04
N MET A 118 -7.95 4.96 8.10
CA MET A 118 -9.39 5.20 8.26
C MET A 118 -10.18 3.89 8.40
N GLU A 119 -9.83 2.84 7.65
CA GLU A 119 -10.45 1.52 7.79
C GLU A 119 -10.17 0.88 9.16
N VAL A 120 -8.92 0.92 9.61
CA VAL A 120 -8.53 0.42 10.94
C VAL A 120 -9.23 1.23 12.04
N ARG A 121 -9.27 2.56 11.92
CA ARG A 121 -10.02 3.44 12.83
C ARG A 121 -11.50 3.05 12.91
N ASN A 122 -12.14 2.83 11.77
CA ASN A 122 -13.55 2.41 11.71
C ASN A 122 -13.77 1.04 12.36
N ALA A 123 -12.83 0.09 12.21
CA ALA A 123 -12.91 -1.20 12.89
C ALA A 123 -12.72 -1.09 14.40
N ILE A 124 -11.87 -0.19 14.88
CA ILE A 124 -11.76 0.13 16.31
C ILE A 124 -13.08 0.70 16.83
N ILE A 125 -13.69 1.64 16.10
CA ILE A 125 -15.00 2.20 16.47
C ILE A 125 -16.10 1.12 16.47
N ASP A 126 -16.10 0.22 15.50
CA ASP A 126 -17.06 -0.88 15.44
C ASP A 126 -16.84 -1.89 16.58
N PHE A 127 -15.59 -2.20 16.93
CA PHE A 127 -15.26 -3.05 18.07
C PHE A 127 -15.88 -2.54 19.38
N LYS A 128 -15.83 -1.22 19.62
CA LYS A 128 -16.41 -0.58 20.82
C LYS A 128 -17.91 -0.80 20.98
N LYS A 129 -18.65 -1.12 19.90
CA LYS A 129 -20.06 -1.48 19.99
C LYS A 129 -20.28 -2.76 20.82
N SER A 130 -19.27 -3.63 20.93
CA SER A 130 -19.28 -4.80 21.82
C SER A 130 -19.24 -4.46 23.31
N LYS A 131 -19.05 -3.18 23.67
CA LYS A 131 -18.87 -2.68 25.06
C LYS A 131 -17.58 -3.11 25.73
N LYS A 132 -16.70 -3.82 25.04
CA LYS A 132 -15.31 -4.05 25.47
C LYS A 132 -14.50 -2.77 25.26
N PRO A 133 -13.77 -2.28 26.28
CA PRO A 133 -13.05 -1.03 26.17
C PRO A 133 -11.85 -1.12 25.22
N VAL A 134 -11.51 0.01 24.62
CA VAL A 134 -10.25 0.23 23.89
C VAL A 134 -9.43 1.26 24.67
N ILE A 135 -8.22 0.87 25.07
CA ILE A 135 -7.28 1.73 25.77
C ILE A 135 -6.11 2.02 24.83
N ALA A 136 -5.83 3.29 24.56
CA ALA A 136 -4.65 3.74 23.85
C ALA A 136 -3.62 4.29 24.82
N TYR A 137 -2.36 3.88 24.66
CA TYR A 137 -1.22 4.47 25.37
C TYR A 137 -0.03 4.57 24.44
N SER A 138 0.65 5.71 24.49
CA SER A 138 1.98 5.88 23.91
C SER A 138 2.74 6.95 24.69
N GLU A 139 4.06 6.92 24.59
CA GLU A 139 4.92 8.01 25.07
C GLU A 139 4.97 9.16 24.07
N ILE A 140 4.81 8.86 22.79
CA ILE A 140 4.76 9.83 21.71
C ILE A 140 3.61 9.46 20.78
N TYR A 141 2.74 10.42 20.47
CA TYR A 141 1.77 10.28 19.40
C TYR A 141 2.15 11.18 18.23
N SER A 142 2.60 10.60 17.13
CA SER A 142 2.55 11.29 15.84
C SER A 142 1.11 11.64 15.46
N GLN A 143 0.91 12.53 14.47
CA GLN A 143 -0.44 12.90 14.03
C GLN A 143 -1.28 11.68 13.59
N GLY A 144 -0.66 10.73 12.87
CA GLY A 144 -1.31 9.48 12.46
C GLY A 144 -1.62 8.56 13.64
N ALA A 145 -0.72 8.46 14.62
CA ALA A 145 -0.95 7.69 15.83
C ALA A 145 -2.11 8.28 16.64
N TYR A 146 -2.15 9.61 16.80
CA TYR A 146 -3.24 10.29 17.47
C TYR A 146 -4.57 10.15 16.72
N PHE A 147 -4.54 10.16 15.39
CA PHE A 147 -5.72 9.85 14.58
C PHE A 147 -6.27 8.45 14.85
N LEU A 148 -5.44 7.43 15.10
CA LEU A 148 -5.94 6.11 15.52
C LEU A 148 -6.38 6.11 16.99
N ALA A 149 -5.54 6.63 17.89
CA ALA A 149 -5.78 6.67 19.33
C ALA A 149 -7.05 7.44 19.69
N SER A 150 -7.40 8.50 18.95
CA SER A 150 -8.62 9.27 19.17
C SER A 150 -9.91 8.48 19.01
N ALA A 151 -9.88 7.28 18.41
CA ALA A 151 -11.04 6.37 18.36
C ALA A 151 -11.22 5.54 19.64
N ALA A 152 -10.20 5.43 20.50
CA ALA A 152 -10.25 4.66 21.74
C ALA A 152 -11.29 5.20 22.74
N ASP A 153 -11.61 4.43 23.78
CA ASP A 153 -12.41 4.91 24.92
C ASP A 153 -11.58 5.77 25.86
N LYS A 154 -10.30 5.42 26.01
CA LYS A 154 -9.31 6.11 26.85
C LYS A 154 -8.00 6.30 26.11
N ILE A 155 -7.43 7.49 26.24
CA ILE A 155 -6.16 7.88 25.65
C ILE A 155 -5.25 8.37 26.76
N TYR A 156 -4.16 7.66 26.96
CA TYR A 156 -3.14 8.00 27.93
C TYR A 156 -1.86 8.41 27.23
N LEU A 157 -1.19 9.41 27.80
CA LEU A 157 0.10 9.90 27.35
C LEU A 157 1.05 9.91 28.55
N ASN A 158 2.33 9.63 28.31
CA ASN A 158 3.34 9.77 29.36
C ASN A 158 3.39 11.23 29.88
N PRO A 159 3.57 11.50 31.19
CA PRO A 159 3.70 12.87 31.72
C PRO A 159 4.81 13.72 31.12
N LYS A 160 5.80 13.08 30.47
CA LYS A 160 6.88 13.72 29.70
C LYS A 160 6.84 13.38 28.21
N GLY A 161 5.69 12.90 27.74
CA GLY A 161 5.46 12.54 26.37
C GLY A 161 5.09 13.71 25.47
N GLU A 162 4.94 13.41 24.19
CA GLU A 162 4.63 14.36 23.12
C GLU A 162 3.41 13.93 22.31
N LEU A 163 2.65 14.90 21.81
CA LEU A 163 1.54 14.67 20.88
C LEU A 163 1.66 15.69 19.76
N GLU A 164 1.82 15.20 18.54
CA GLU A 164 1.86 16.04 17.35
C GLU A 164 0.45 16.40 16.88
N LEU A 165 0.20 17.70 16.73
CA LEU A 165 -0.96 18.25 16.04
C LEU A 165 -0.51 19.55 15.37
N LYS A 166 -0.07 19.45 14.12
CA LYS A 166 0.64 20.53 13.39
C LYS A 166 0.12 20.80 11.98
N GLY A 167 -0.90 20.06 11.55
CA GLY A 167 -1.46 20.17 10.20
C GLY A 167 -0.72 19.29 9.19
N PHE A 168 -1.21 19.27 7.95
CA PHE A 168 -0.61 18.47 6.88
C PHE A 168 0.31 19.32 6.01
N ASN A 169 1.50 18.79 5.74
CA ASN A 169 2.42 19.33 4.75
C ASN A 169 2.56 18.36 3.56
N ALA A 170 2.71 18.90 2.35
CA ALA A 170 3.03 18.13 1.16
C ALA A 170 4.26 18.73 0.47
N GLU A 171 5.32 17.93 0.39
CA GLU A 171 6.59 18.33 -0.23
C GLU A 171 6.91 17.45 -1.44
N LEU A 172 7.44 18.08 -2.49
CA LEU A 172 7.85 17.43 -3.73
C LEU A 172 9.31 17.74 -4.01
N THR A 173 10.07 16.71 -4.34
CA THR A 173 11.44 16.85 -4.85
C THR A 173 11.43 17.15 -6.35
N PHE A 174 12.25 18.13 -6.78
CA PHE A 174 12.47 18.45 -8.20
C PHE A 174 13.91 18.12 -8.61
N PHE A 175 14.04 17.36 -9.69
CA PHE A 175 15.30 16.83 -10.21
C PHE A 175 15.88 17.64 -11.37
N LYS A 176 15.11 18.55 -11.98
CA LYS A 176 15.53 19.30 -13.18
C LYS A 176 16.94 19.91 -13.02
N GLY A 177 17.20 20.60 -11.91
CA GLY A 177 18.51 21.21 -11.67
C GLY A 177 19.66 20.20 -11.58
N ALA A 178 19.41 18.99 -11.07
CA ALA A 178 20.40 17.91 -11.06
C ALA A 178 20.59 17.31 -12.46
N LEU A 179 19.50 17.10 -13.20
CA LEU A 179 19.54 16.59 -14.57
C LEU A 179 20.27 17.54 -15.53
N ASP A 180 19.98 18.84 -15.47
CA ASP A 180 20.67 19.87 -16.24
C ASP A 180 22.18 19.85 -15.94
N LYS A 181 22.56 19.78 -14.65
CA LYS A 181 23.97 19.65 -14.24
C LYS A 181 24.62 18.39 -14.77
N LEU A 182 23.88 17.28 -14.90
CA LEU A 182 24.39 16.03 -15.46
C LEU A 182 24.36 16.01 -17.00
N GLY A 183 23.79 17.00 -17.67
CA GLY A 183 23.64 16.98 -19.13
C GLY A 183 22.59 15.96 -19.60
N ILE A 184 21.58 15.73 -18.76
CA ILE A 184 20.47 14.82 -19.04
C ILE A 184 19.22 15.66 -19.30
N GLU A 185 18.59 15.50 -20.45
CA GLU A 185 17.33 16.16 -20.78
C GLU A 185 16.17 15.16 -20.65
N ALA A 186 15.12 15.51 -19.89
CA ALA A 186 13.90 14.73 -19.83
C ALA A 186 12.94 15.16 -20.96
N GLN A 187 12.81 14.34 -22.01
CA GLN A 187 11.90 14.64 -23.12
C GLN A 187 10.50 14.12 -22.80
N ILE A 188 9.54 15.04 -22.64
CA ILE A 188 8.19 14.74 -22.18
C ILE A 188 7.16 14.77 -23.30
N ILE A 189 6.20 13.85 -23.22
CA ILE A 189 4.98 13.81 -24.03
C ILE A 189 3.82 13.53 -23.07
N ARG A 190 2.80 14.38 -23.02
CA ARG A 190 1.69 14.24 -22.06
C ARG A 190 0.37 14.77 -22.60
N VAL A 191 -0.72 14.36 -21.95
CA VAL A 191 -2.04 14.99 -22.09
C VAL A 191 -2.57 15.35 -20.71
N GLY A 192 -3.02 16.60 -20.58
CA GLY A 192 -3.62 17.15 -19.36
C GLY A 192 -2.71 18.06 -18.54
N ASN A 193 -3.22 19.23 -18.16
CA ASN A 193 -2.48 20.24 -17.38
C ASN A 193 -2.17 19.77 -15.96
N TYR A 194 -3.07 18.98 -15.37
CA TYR A 194 -2.94 18.43 -14.03
C TYR A 194 -2.10 17.14 -14.00
N LYS A 195 -1.67 16.63 -15.16
CA LYS A 195 -0.76 15.47 -15.22
C LYS A 195 0.67 15.89 -14.86
N SER A 196 0.91 16.02 -13.56
CA SER A 196 2.12 16.61 -12.99
C SER A 196 3.25 15.63 -12.64
N ALA A 197 3.10 14.33 -12.94
CA ALA A 197 4.13 13.30 -12.72
C ALA A 197 5.48 13.60 -13.38
N VAL A 198 5.43 14.40 -14.43
CA VAL A 198 6.59 14.81 -15.23
C VAL A 198 7.29 16.04 -14.67
N GLU A 199 6.59 16.86 -13.86
CA GLU A 199 7.09 18.16 -13.40
C GLU A 199 8.40 18.09 -12.61
N PRO A 200 8.62 17.09 -11.72
CA PRO A 200 9.92 16.92 -11.07
C PRO A 200 11.10 16.88 -12.04
N PHE A 201 10.91 16.43 -13.28
CA PHE A 201 11.98 16.24 -14.25
C PHE A 201 12.18 17.43 -15.20
N ILE A 202 11.19 18.33 -15.31
CA ILE A 202 11.23 19.48 -16.24
C ILE A 202 11.14 20.84 -15.55
N ASN A 203 10.69 20.90 -14.30
CA ASN A 203 10.54 22.12 -13.52
C ASN A 203 11.43 22.09 -12.27
N THR A 204 11.59 23.23 -11.62
CA THR A 204 12.25 23.38 -10.31
C THR A 204 11.26 23.63 -9.18
N LYS A 205 9.97 23.74 -9.51
CA LYS A 205 8.84 23.96 -8.59
C LYS A 205 7.55 23.47 -9.24
N MET A 206 6.49 23.34 -8.44
CA MET A 206 5.15 23.01 -8.96
C MET A 206 4.70 24.06 -9.97
N SER A 207 4.02 23.63 -11.03
CA SER A 207 3.20 24.53 -11.85
C SER A 207 2.00 25.05 -11.04
N ASP A 208 1.34 26.12 -11.51
CA ASP A 208 0.15 26.65 -10.84
C ASP A 208 -0.98 25.60 -10.78
N TYR A 209 -1.19 24.84 -11.86
CA TYR A 209 -2.13 23.71 -11.89
C TYR A 209 -1.79 22.64 -10.85
N ASN A 210 -0.51 22.27 -10.74
CA ASN A 210 -0.09 21.26 -9.78
C ASN A 210 -0.22 21.78 -8.33
N LYS A 211 0.13 23.04 -8.08
CA LYS A 211 0.00 23.66 -6.77
C LYS A 211 -1.46 23.76 -6.33
N GLU A 212 -2.36 24.11 -7.25
CA GLU A 212 -3.81 24.14 -7.02
C GLU A 212 -4.35 22.76 -6.63
N GLN A 213 -4.07 21.71 -7.41
CA GLN A 213 -4.57 20.37 -7.09
C GLN A 213 -3.99 19.86 -5.77
N VAL A 214 -2.70 20.09 -5.50
CA VAL A 214 -2.01 19.67 -4.26
C VAL A 214 -2.69 20.28 -3.07
N LYS A 215 -2.86 21.61 -3.11
CA LYS A 215 -3.56 22.34 -2.06
C LYS A 215 -4.96 21.77 -1.86
N THR A 216 -5.71 21.57 -2.95
CA THR A 216 -7.10 21.11 -2.89
C THR A 216 -7.24 19.76 -2.22
N TYR A 217 -6.46 18.75 -2.63
CA TYR A 217 -6.60 17.43 -2.01
C TYR A 217 -6.00 17.40 -0.59
N ILE A 218 -4.91 18.13 -0.30
CA ILE A 218 -4.35 18.19 1.06
C ILE A 218 -5.34 18.84 2.04
N ASP A 219 -6.00 19.93 1.62
CA ASP A 219 -7.02 20.60 2.43
C ASP A 219 -8.17 19.62 2.77
N ASP A 220 -8.68 18.86 1.79
CA ASP A 220 -9.78 17.90 2.02
C ASP A 220 -9.35 16.69 2.88
N LEU A 221 -8.12 16.18 2.70
CA LEU A 221 -7.56 15.14 3.56
C LEU A 221 -7.45 15.62 5.02
N TYR A 222 -6.97 16.85 5.22
CA TYR A 222 -6.83 17.44 6.54
C TYR A 222 -8.18 17.75 7.19
N GLN A 223 -9.16 18.23 6.42
CA GLN A 223 -10.52 18.41 6.93
C GLN A 223 -11.16 17.07 7.34
N THR A 224 -10.90 16.00 6.59
CA THR A 224 -11.30 14.64 6.99
C THR A 224 -10.64 14.26 8.32
N PHE A 225 -9.32 14.48 8.45
CA PHE A 225 -8.58 14.20 9.69
C PHE A 225 -9.18 14.93 10.90
N LEU A 226 -9.41 16.24 10.79
CA LEU A 226 -10.01 17.06 11.85
C LEU A 226 -11.43 16.59 12.18
N THR A 227 -12.26 16.33 11.17
CA THR A 227 -13.65 15.89 11.35
C THR A 227 -13.72 14.58 12.12
N GLN A 228 -12.85 13.62 11.80
CA GLN A 228 -12.85 12.34 12.50
C GLN A 228 -12.43 12.47 13.97
N ILE A 229 -11.40 13.26 14.27
CA ILE A 229 -10.99 13.55 15.66
C ILE A 229 -12.10 14.30 16.39
N SER A 230 -12.71 15.29 15.76
CA SER A 230 -13.82 16.06 16.30
C SER A 230 -14.98 15.16 16.72
N ASN A 231 -15.36 14.22 15.85
CA ASN A 231 -16.44 13.28 16.10
C ASN A 231 -16.21 12.42 17.36
N SER A 232 -14.97 12.01 17.63
CA SER A 232 -14.64 11.13 18.76
C SER A 232 -14.26 11.88 20.03
N ARG A 233 -13.56 13.01 19.94
CA ARG A 233 -13.08 13.80 21.08
C ARG A 233 -14.00 14.94 21.49
N LYS A 234 -15.01 15.27 20.69
CA LYS A 234 -15.96 16.37 20.92
C LYS A 234 -15.29 17.73 21.05
N ILE A 235 -14.21 17.94 20.29
CA ILE A 235 -13.52 19.22 20.10
C ILE A 235 -13.89 19.70 18.69
N SER A 236 -14.23 20.97 18.49
CA SER A 236 -14.64 21.44 17.17
C SER A 236 -13.47 21.40 16.18
N THR A 237 -13.79 21.28 14.88
CA THR A 237 -12.78 21.32 13.81
C THR A 237 -12.01 22.64 13.80
N GLU A 238 -12.66 23.74 14.15
CA GLU A 238 -12.06 25.07 14.25
C GLU A 238 -11.05 25.14 15.39
N GLU A 239 -11.36 24.56 16.55
CA GLU A 239 -10.44 24.53 17.69
C GLU A 239 -9.25 23.61 17.41
N LEU A 240 -9.47 22.43 16.85
CA LEU A 240 -8.38 21.53 16.45
C LEU A 240 -7.46 22.21 15.42
N HIS A 241 -8.03 22.93 14.46
CA HIS A 241 -7.28 23.69 13.49
C HIS A 241 -6.51 24.86 14.14
N ARG A 242 -7.12 25.58 15.07
CA ARG A 242 -6.46 26.66 15.82
C ARG A 242 -5.26 26.13 16.61
N LEU A 243 -5.43 25.02 17.33
CA LEU A 243 -4.35 24.36 18.09
C LEU A 243 -3.16 24.02 17.18
N ALA A 244 -3.42 23.47 15.99
CA ALA A 244 -2.39 23.17 15.00
C ALA A 244 -1.72 24.44 14.47
N ASN A 245 -2.51 25.43 14.06
CA ASN A 245 -2.01 26.67 13.45
C ASN A 245 -1.16 27.51 14.43
N THR A 246 -1.46 27.46 15.73
CA THR A 246 -0.64 28.13 16.75
C THR A 246 0.45 27.25 17.34
N TYR A 247 0.58 26.00 16.87
CA TYR A 247 1.49 24.99 17.42
C TYR A 247 1.40 24.90 18.96
N GLN A 248 0.17 24.89 19.49
CA GLN A 248 -0.07 25.05 20.93
C GLN A 248 0.30 23.79 21.72
N ILE A 249 0.22 22.61 21.12
CA ILE A 249 0.50 21.34 21.80
C ILE A 249 1.99 21.04 21.68
N ARG A 250 2.77 21.43 22.71
CA ARG A 250 4.23 21.28 22.74
C ARG A 250 4.69 20.31 23.84
N ASN A 251 3.78 19.89 24.71
CA ASN A 251 4.02 18.92 25.77
C ASN A 251 2.71 18.24 26.23
N ALA A 252 2.87 17.22 27.06
CA ALA A 252 1.79 16.43 27.64
C ALA A 252 0.74 17.26 28.41
N ASP A 253 1.16 18.26 29.20
CA ASP A 253 0.25 19.11 29.97
C ASP A 253 -0.68 19.93 29.06
N GLU A 254 -0.16 20.43 27.94
CA GLU A 254 -0.96 21.14 26.94
C GLU A 254 -1.95 20.22 26.22
N ALA A 255 -1.54 18.98 25.89
CA ALA A 255 -2.42 17.98 25.32
C ALA A 255 -3.58 17.62 26.27
N LEU A 256 -3.30 17.49 27.57
CA LEU A 256 -4.33 17.23 28.59
C LEU A 256 -5.26 18.43 28.76
N LYS A 257 -4.72 19.66 28.86
CA LYS A 257 -5.52 20.90 28.97
C LYS A 257 -6.45 21.09 27.76
N ALA A 258 -5.98 20.75 26.56
CA ALA A 258 -6.76 20.77 25.34
C ALA A 258 -7.75 19.59 25.20
N LYS A 259 -7.80 18.68 26.19
CA LYS A 259 -8.64 17.47 26.20
C LYS A 259 -8.37 16.49 25.05
N LEU A 260 -7.19 16.60 24.45
CA LEU A 260 -6.75 15.69 23.39
C LEU A 260 -6.47 14.30 23.96
N VAL A 261 -5.98 14.22 25.20
CA VAL A 261 -5.77 12.99 25.97
C VAL A 261 -6.61 13.03 27.25
N ASP A 262 -6.84 11.87 27.85
CA ASP A 262 -7.69 11.75 29.04
C ASP A 262 -6.90 11.87 30.34
N ASN A 263 -5.69 11.30 30.39
CA ASN A 263 -4.79 11.43 31.54
C ASN A 263 -3.32 11.34 31.12
N LEU A 264 -2.45 11.88 31.99
CA LEU A 264 -1.00 11.75 31.89
C LEU A 264 -0.51 10.66 32.83
N TRP A 265 -0.28 9.46 32.31
CA TRP A 265 0.02 8.27 33.10
C TRP A 265 1.31 7.60 32.65
N TYR A 266 2.01 6.97 33.60
CA TYR A 266 3.08 6.03 33.31
C TYR A 266 2.53 4.66 32.91
N LYS A 267 3.34 3.84 32.23
CA LYS A 267 2.95 2.51 31.74
C LYS A 267 2.42 1.60 32.86
N ASP A 268 2.98 1.67 34.07
CA ASP A 268 2.54 0.88 35.23
C ASP A 268 1.10 1.23 35.67
N GLN A 269 0.71 2.51 35.60
CA GLN A 269 -0.65 2.95 35.91
C GLN A 269 -1.65 2.44 34.87
N VAL A 270 -1.28 2.43 33.59
CA VAL A 270 -2.10 1.83 32.53
C VAL A 270 -2.22 0.33 32.71
N ILE A 271 -1.12 -0.36 33.05
CA ILE A 271 -1.15 -1.80 33.35
C ILE A 271 -2.05 -2.08 34.56
N ALA A 272 -2.05 -1.22 35.58
CA ALA A 272 -2.93 -1.37 36.74
C ALA A 272 -4.42 -1.25 36.35
N GLU A 273 -4.78 -0.38 35.41
CA GLU A 273 -6.15 -0.32 34.87
C GLU A 273 -6.49 -1.59 34.07
N VAL A 274 -5.59 -2.03 33.21
CA VAL A 274 -5.77 -3.26 32.43
C VAL A 274 -5.94 -4.50 33.34
N LYS A 275 -5.24 -4.55 34.47
CA LYS A 275 -5.42 -5.59 35.49
C LYS A 275 -6.82 -5.59 36.10
N LYS A 276 -7.41 -4.42 36.34
CA LYS A 276 -8.79 -4.30 36.82
C LYS A 276 -9.79 -4.85 35.80
N ILE A 277 -9.59 -4.55 34.51
CA ILE A 277 -10.47 -5.04 33.42
C ILE A 277 -10.41 -6.56 33.29
N THR A 278 -9.21 -7.14 33.39
CA THR A 278 -9.00 -8.60 33.29
C THR A 278 -9.28 -9.34 34.60
N GLN A 279 -9.53 -8.61 35.70
CA GLN A 279 -9.73 -9.15 37.04
C GLN A 279 -8.60 -10.08 37.50
N THR A 280 -7.37 -9.83 37.04
CA THR A 280 -6.20 -10.64 37.39
C THR A 280 -5.51 -10.11 38.64
N THR A 281 -5.14 -11.02 39.54
CA THR A 281 -4.27 -10.74 40.70
C THR A 281 -2.81 -11.05 40.41
N LYS A 282 -2.50 -11.59 39.21
CA LYS A 282 -1.14 -11.96 38.82
C LYS A 282 -0.25 -10.74 38.59
N ALA A 283 1.07 -10.97 38.66
CA ALA A 283 2.06 -9.95 38.31
C ALA A 283 1.91 -9.46 36.86
N THR A 284 1.54 -10.34 35.94
CA THR A 284 1.36 -10.06 34.51
C THR A 284 -0.10 -10.19 34.07
N VAL A 285 -0.45 -9.50 32.98
CA VAL A 285 -1.74 -9.61 32.32
C VAL A 285 -1.61 -10.58 31.14
N ASN A 286 -2.62 -11.42 30.94
CA ASN A 286 -2.70 -12.24 29.74
C ASN A 286 -2.88 -11.33 28.51
N THR A 287 -1.97 -11.42 27.55
CA THR A 287 -2.04 -10.65 26.31
C THR A 287 -1.89 -11.59 25.13
N VAL A 288 -2.51 -11.24 24.01
CA VAL A 288 -2.29 -11.89 22.72
C VAL A 288 -2.02 -10.80 21.70
N SER A 289 -0.95 -10.94 20.92
CA SER A 289 -0.63 -9.98 19.87
C SER A 289 -1.64 -10.08 18.73
N ILE A 290 -1.85 -9.00 17.99
CA ILE A 290 -2.74 -9.02 16.82
C ILE A 290 -2.29 -10.06 15.77
N ASN A 291 -0.98 -10.25 15.57
CA ASN A 291 -0.43 -11.23 14.63
C ASN A 291 -0.76 -12.67 15.04
N ASP A 292 -0.60 -12.98 16.33
CA ASP A 292 -0.90 -14.30 16.89
C ASP A 292 -2.41 -14.56 16.98
N TYR A 293 -3.20 -13.52 17.26
CA TYR A 293 -4.65 -13.64 17.28
C TYR A 293 -5.19 -13.90 15.87
N ALA A 294 -4.68 -13.19 14.86
CA ALA A 294 -5.08 -13.33 13.47
C ALA A 294 -4.86 -14.74 12.91
N SER A 295 -3.82 -15.45 13.35
CA SER A 295 -3.56 -16.83 12.91
C SER A 295 -4.63 -17.83 13.39
N ASN A 296 -5.33 -17.50 14.49
CA ASN A 296 -6.43 -18.30 15.04
C ASN A 296 -7.80 -17.95 14.46
N VAL A 297 -7.93 -16.78 13.83
CA VAL A 297 -9.22 -16.37 13.26
C VAL A 297 -9.54 -17.28 12.08
N PRO A 298 -10.70 -17.97 12.06
CA PRO A 298 -11.06 -18.84 10.96
C PRO A 298 -11.00 -18.07 9.63
N LYS A 299 -10.20 -18.58 8.68
CA LYS A 299 -10.05 -17.97 7.34
C LYS A 299 -11.39 -17.87 6.59
N ASN A 300 -12.37 -18.68 6.95
CA ASN A 300 -13.74 -18.65 6.44
C ASN A 300 -14.73 -18.57 7.61
N ALA A 301 -15.34 -17.40 7.83
CA ALA A 301 -16.36 -17.20 8.87
C ALA A 301 -17.76 -17.74 8.49
N GLY A 302 -17.81 -18.83 7.71
CA GLY A 302 -19.06 -19.42 7.21
C GLY A 302 -19.09 -20.93 7.43
N ASN A 303 -20.30 -21.50 7.43
CA ASN A 303 -20.51 -22.94 7.60
C ASN A 303 -19.63 -23.72 6.59
N ALA A 304 -18.94 -24.77 7.04
CA ALA A 304 -18.00 -25.53 6.19
C ALA A 304 -18.69 -26.06 4.90
N THR A 305 -20.01 -26.23 4.95
CA THR A 305 -20.90 -26.68 3.88
C THR A 305 -21.26 -25.60 2.84
N VAL A 306 -21.01 -24.31 3.09
CA VAL A 306 -21.33 -23.22 2.14
C VAL A 306 -20.47 -23.34 0.88
N LYS A 307 -21.13 -23.49 -0.27
CA LYS A 307 -20.48 -23.63 -1.60
C LYS A 307 -20.23 -22.28 -2.28
N ASP A 308 -21.11 -21.31 -2.04
CA ASP A 308 -21.07 -20.01 -2.71
C ASP A 308 -19.93 -19.14 -2.17
N LYS A 309 -19.24 -18.47 -3.08
CA LYS A 309 -18.03 -17.68 -2.80
C LYS A 309 -18.13 -16.27 -3.36
N ILE A 310 -17.49 -15.34 -2.67
CA ILE A 310 -17.13 -14.02 -3.19
C ILE A 310 -15.61 -13.99 -3.36
N ALA A 311 -15.15 -13.69 -4.58
CA ALA A 311 -13.73 -13.59 -4.87
C ALA A 311 -13.25 -12.17 -4.58
N VAL A 312 -12.27 -12.01 -3.70
CA VAL A 312 -11.54 -10.76 -3.50
C VAL A 312 -10.24 -10.83 -4.29
N ILE A 313 -10.04 -9.91 -5.22
CA ILE A 313 -8.85 -9.83 -6.07
C ILE A 313 -8.03 -8.63 -5.61
N TYR A 314 -6.86 -8.87 -5.05
CA TYR A 314 -5.92 -7.84 -4.61
C TYR A 314 -5.05 -7.39 -5.78
N ALA A 315 -5.15 -6.11 -6.12
CA ALA A 315 -4.33 -5.41 -7.11
C ALA A 315 -3.55 -4.30 -6.38
N VAL A 316 -2.32 -4.62 -5.97
CA VAL A 316 -1.51 -3.80 -5.07
C VAL A 316 -0.15 -3.49 -5.71
N GLY A 317 0.24 -2.22 -5.69
CA GLY A 317 1.53 -1.75 -6.19
C GLY A 317 1.49 -1.17 -7.60
N ASP A 318 2.67 -1.02 -8.22
CA ASP A 318 2.78 -0.47 -9.57
C ASP A 318 2.26 -1.44 -10.63
N ILE A 319 1.63 -0.91 -11.69
CA ILE A 319 1.12 -1.73 -12.81
C ILE A 319 2.19 -1.92 -13.88
N ILE A 320 2.49 -3.18 -14.20
CA ILE A 320 3.46 -3.57 -15.23
C ILE A 320 2.91 -4.67 -16.17
N GLY A 321 3.58 -4.83 -17.31
CA GLY A 321 3.36 -5.98 -18.18
C GLY A 321 3.89 -7.28 -17.56
N GLY A 322 3.30 -8.43 -17.91
CA GLY A 322 3.76 -9.74 -17.44
C GLY A 322 3.22 -10.13 -16.05
N GLU A 323 4.00 -10.91 -15.31
CA GLU A 323 3.58 -11.62 -14.08
C GLU A 323 3.51 -10.75 -12.82
N GLY A 324 4.41 -9.79 -12.65
CA GLY A 324 4.52 -9.01 -11.40
C GLY A 324 4.87 -9.87 -10.18
N SER A 325 4.46 -9.41 -8.99
CA SER A 325 4.72 -10.04 -7.68
C SER A 325 3.55 -9.78 -6.72
N ASP A 326 3.67 -10.14 -5.44
CA ASP A 326 2.64 -9.81 -4.42
C ASP A 326 2.56 -8.29 -4.11
N GLU A 327 3.60 -7.53 -4.48
CA GLU A 327 3.69 -6.07 -4.29
C GLU A 327 3.70 -5.29 -5.63
N GLN A 328 3.46 -5.98 -6.75
CA GLN A 328 3.45 -5.39 -8.09
C GLN A 328 2.36 -6.01 -8.95
N ILE A 329 1.52 -5.17 -9.55
CA ILE A 329 0.39 -5.58 -10.37
C ILE A 329 0.91 -6.00 -11.75
N GLY A 330 1.06 -7.30 -11.96
CA GLY A 330 1.33 -7.87 -13.29
C GLY A 330 0.04 -8.08 -14.08
N SER A 331 -0.03 -7.52 -15.29
CA SER A 331 -1.17 -7.70 -16.20
C SER A 331 -1.60 -9.16 -16.39
N GLU A 332 -0.65 -10.09 -16.54
CA GLU A 332 -0.96 -11.50 -16.80
C GLU A 332 -1.50 -12.19 -15.54
N ARG A 333 -0.84 -11.99 -14.40
CA ARG A 333 -1.23 -12.62 -13.12
C ARG A 333 -2.61 -12.16 -12.67
N ILE A 334 -2.88 -10.86 -12.74
CA ILE A 334 -4.15 -10.29 -12.29
C ILE A 334 -5.28 -10.62 -13.27
N SER A 335 -5.03 -10.56 -14.59
CA SER A 335 -6.03 -10.95 -15.59
C SER A 335 -6.40 -12.43 -15.47
N ARG A 336 -5.43 -13.32 -15.23
CA ARG A 336 -5.72 -14.73 -14.95
C ARG A 336 -6.51 -14.93 -13.66
N ALA A 337 -6.23 -14.17 -12.61
CA ALA A 337 -6.99 -14.23 -11.36
C ALA A 337 -8.45 -13.80 -11.56
N ILE A 338 -8.69 -12.70 -12.28
CA ILE A 338 -10.03 -12.23 -12.64
C ILE A 338 -10.75 -13.27 -13.50
N ARG A 339 -10.09 -13.80 -14.53
CA ARG A 339 -10.62 -14.87 -15.38
C ARG A 339 -11.01 -16.12 -14.59
N LYS A 340 -10.14 -16.60 -13.70
CA LYS A 340 -10.39 -17.76 -12.82
C LYS A 340 -11.64 -17.52 -11.96
N ALA A 341 -11.76 -16.34 -11.35
CA ALA A 341 -12.94 -15.96 -10.56
C ALA A 341 -14.21 -15.83 -11.43
N ARG A 342 -14.09 -15.28 -12.65
CA ARG A 342 -15.19 -15.17 -13.62
C ARG A 342 -15.73 -16.54 -14.05
N GLU A 343 -14.84 -17.51 -14.26
CA GLU A 343 -15.21 -18.83 -14.81
C GLU A 343 -15.59 -19.87 -13.73
N ASP A 344 -15.20 -19.68 -12.46
CA ASP A 344 -15.61 -20.56 -11.36
C ASP A 344 -17.11 -20.43 -11.04
N LYS A 345 -17.88 -21.51 -11.25
CA LYS A 345 -19.33 -21.55 -10.97
C LYS A 345 -19.70 -21.33 -9.50
N ASN A 346 -18.78 -21.57 -8.56
CA ASN A 346 -19.00 -21.33 -7.13
C ASN A 346 -18.76 -19.87 -6.75
N VAL A 347 -17.99 -19.12 -7.53
CA VAL A 347 -17.83 -17.68 -7.33
C VAL A 347 -19.05 -16.97 -7.87
N LYS A 348 -19.77 -16.25 -7.01
CA LYS A 348 -21.02 -15.57 -7.33
C LYS A 348 -20.86 -14.07 -7.50
N ALA A 349 -19.79 -13.48 -6.95
CA ALA A 349 -19.43 -12.07 -7.13
C ALA A 349 -17.92 -11.88 -7.00
N ILE A 350 -17.43 -10.75 -7.54
CA ILE A 350 -16.02 -10.34 -7.48
C ILE A 350 -15.91 -8.97 -6.80
N VAL A 351 -14.91 -8.82 -5.94
CA VAL A 351 -14.48 -7.53 -5.37
C VAL A 351 -13.03 -7.31 -5.77
N LEU A 352 -12.75 -6.28 -6.57
CA LEU A 352 -11.39 -5.85 -6.88
C LEU A 352 -10.92 -4.85 -5.81
N ARG A 353 -9.96 -5.25 -4.97
CA ARG A 353 -9.30 -4.37 -4.01
C ARG A 353 -8.08 -3.73 -4.68
N VAL A 354 -8.12 -2.42 -4.91
CA VAL A 354 -7.05 -1.69 -5.60
C VAL A 354 -6.31 -0.80 -4.61
N ASN A 355 -4.98 -0.97 -4.53
CA ASN A 355 -4.09 -0.01 -3.88
C ASN A 355 -2.90 0.29 -4.80
N SER A 356 -3.09 1.20 -5.75
CA SER A 356 -2.15 1.49 -6.83
C SER A 356 -2.19 2.94 -7.29
N GLY A 357 -0.99 3.51 -7.42
CA GLY A 357 -0.76 4.75 -8.15
C GLY A 357 -0.74 4.59 -9.67
N GLY A 358 -0.96 3.38 -10.20
CA GLY A 358 -0.96 3.08 -11.64
C GLY A 358 0.40 2.62 -12.18
N GLY A 359 0.64 2.83 -13.47
CA GLY A 359 1.80 2.32 -14.20
C GLY A 359 1.54 2.22 -15.70
N SER A 360 1.87 1.08 -16.30
CA SER A 360 1.69 0.84 -17.74
C SER A 360 0.22 0.93 -18.16
N ALA A 361 -0.06 1.79 -19.14
CA ALA A 361 -1.41 1.96 -19.69
C ALA A 361 -1.89 0.68 -20.41
N LEU A 362 -1.00 0.03 -21.17
CA LEU A 362 -1.32 -1.23 -21.86
C LEU A 362 -1.66 -2.35 -20.87
N ALA A 363 -0.84 -2.52 -19.83
CA ALA A 363 -1.11 -3.50 -18.78
C ALA A 363 -2.46 -3.25 -18.08
N SER A 364 -2.82 -1.98 -17.90
CA SER A 364 -4.11 -1.57 -17.34
C SER A 364 -5.28 -1.94 -18.26
N GLU A 365 -5.15 -1.75 -19.58
CA GLU A 365 -6.19 -2.14 -20.57
C GLU A 365 -6.42 -3.67 -20.58
N VAL A 366 -5.35 -4.46 -20.46
CA VAL A 366 -5.45 -5.94 -20.38
C VAL A 366 -6.29 -6.35 -19.16
N ILE A 367 -6.03 -5.76 -17.99
CA ILE A 367 -6.78 -6.04 -16.77
C ILE A 367 -8.23 -5.51 -16.87
N TRP A 368 -8.40 -4.28 -17.36
CA TRP A 368 -9.73 -3.67 -17.57
C TRP A 368 -10.63 -4.57 -18.42
N ARG A 369 -10.08 -5.20 -19.46
CA ARG A 369 -10.85 -6.10 -20.33
C ARG A 369 -11.43 -7.28 -19.56
N GLU A 370 -10.69 -7.90 -18.65
CA GLU A 370 -11.22 -9.01 -17.83
C GLU A 370 -12.28 -8.53 -16.81
N MET A 371 -12.16 -7.30 -16.31
CA MET A 371 -13.18 -6.69 -15.44
C MET A 371 -14.50 -6.48 -16.19
N GLU A 372 -14.45 -5.94 -17.42
CA GLU A 372 -15.62 -5.80 -18.29
C GLU A 372 -16.28 -7.14 -18.64
N LEU A 373 -15.46 -8.15 -18.98
CA LEU A 373 -15.97 -9.51 -19.23
C LEU A 373 -16.63 -10.10 -17.99
N SER A 374 -16.09 -9.83 -16.81
CA SER A 374 -16.63 -10.32 -15.53
C SER A 374 -17.96 -9.67 -15.19
N LYS A 375 -18.08 -8.36 -15.35
CA LYS A 375 -19.32 -7.60 -15.09
C LYS A 375 -20.52 -8.08 -15.90
N LYS A 376 -20.29 -8.61 -17.11
CA LYS A 376 -21.36 -9.17 -17.95
C LYS A 376 -22.00 -10.44 -17.38
N VAL A 377 -21.30 -11.14 -16.49
CA VAL A 377 -21.75 -12.46 -16.00
C VAL A 377 -21.90 -12.54 -14.48
N LYS A 378 -21.25 -11.64 -13.72
CA LYS A 378 -21.29 -11.61 -12.25
C LYS A 378 -21.27 -10.18 -11.74
N PRO A 379 -21.86 -9.91 -10.56
CA PRO A 379 -21.62 -8.67 -9.83
C PRO A 379 -20.13 -8.42 -9.59
N VAL A 380 -19.66 -7.22 -9.92
CA VAL A 380 -18.27 -6.80 -9.72
C VAL A 380 -18.22 -5.47 -8.96
N MET A 381 -17.63 -5.47 -7.77
CA MET A 381 -17.39 -4.25 -7.00
C MET A 381 -15.91 -3.89 -7.03
N ALA A 382 -15.59 -2.60 -6.94
CA ALA A 382 -14.24 -2.14 -6.65
C ALA A 382 -14.18 -1.51 -5.25
N SER A 383 -13.15 -1.83 -4.49
CA SER A 383 -12.79 -1.15 -3.24
C SER A 383 -11.42 -0.51 -3.44
N PHE A 384 -11.35 0.81 -3.34
CA PHE A 384 -10.10 1.54 -3.46
C PHE A 384 -9.51 1.79 -2.07
N GLY A 385 -8.24 1.41 -1.91
CA GLY A 385 -7.45 1.65 -0.71
C GLY A 385 -6.87 3.05 -0.69
N ASP A 386 -5.61 3.16 -0.25
CA ASP A 386 -4.91 4.45 -0.15
C ASP A 386 -4.82 5.16 -1.49
N TYR A 387 -4.50 4.39 -2.55
CA TYR A 387 -4.43 4.88 -3.91
C TYR A 387 -5.24 4.02 -4.85
N ALA A 388 -5.98 4.63 -5.77
CA ALA A 388 -6.53 3.96 -6.94
C ALA A 388 -6.67 5.00 -8.05
N ALA A 389 -5.52 5.44 -8.54
CA ALA A 389 -5.43 6.59 -9.42
C ALA A 389 -4.65 6.23 -10.68
N SER A 390 -4.97 6.93 -11.77
CA SER A 390 -4.42 6.70 -13.09
C SER A 390 -4.70 5.25 -13.54
N GLY A 391 -3.69 4.42 -13.83
CA GLY A 391 -3.88 3.00 -14.14
C GLY A 391 -4.63 2.23 -13.05
N GLY A 392 -4.47 2.61 -11.77
CA GLY A 392 -5.25 2.04 -10.67
C GLY A 392 -6.75 2.35 -10.78
N TYR A 393 -7.09 3.57 -11.22
CA TYR A 393 -8.48 3.91 -11.54
C TYR A 393 -8.97 3.19 -12.79
N TYR A 394 -8.11 3.08 -13.81
CA TYR A 394 -8.39 2.40 -15.08
C TYR A 394 -8.87 0.97 -14.84
N ILE A 395 -8.14 0.17 -14.06
CA ILE A 395 -8.51 -1.23 -13.82
C ILE A 395 -9.81 -1.37 -13.01
N GLY A 396 -10.19 -0.35 -12.24
CA GLY A 396 -11.38 -0.35 -11.40
C GLY A 396 -12.63 0.28 -12.03
N CYS A 397 -12.49 1.13 -13.05
CA CYS A 397 -13.58 1.95 -13.57
C CYS A 397 -14.72 1.15 -14.22
N ALA A 398 -14.43 -0.08 -14.65
CA ALA A 398 -15.39 -1.03 -15.20
C ALA A 398 -16.37 -1.59 -14.16
N ALA A 399 -16.09 -1.51 -12.85
CA ALA A 399 -16.91 -2.12 -11.82
C ALA A 399 -18.38 -1.64 -11.85
N ASP A 400 -19.28 -2.44 -11.26
CA ASP A 400 -20.68 -2.05 -11.06
C ASP A 400 -20.85 -0.93 -10.04
N SER A 401 -20.00 -0.95 -9.01
CA SER A 401 -19.95 0.07 -7.97
C SER A 401 -18.53 0.18 -7.45
N ILE A 402 -18.10 1.41 -7.18
CA ILE A 402 -16.77 1.79 -6.67
C ILE A 402 -16.95 2.39 -5.28
N PHE A 403 -16.28 1.76 -4.31
CA PHE A 403 -16.23 2.19 -2.91
C PHE A 403 -14.87 2.81 -2.61
N VAL A 404 -14.88 3.97 -1.96
CA VAL A 404 -13.67 4.72 -1.58
C VAL A 404 -13.76 5.16 -0.13
N GLN A 405 -12.62 5.28 0.55
CA GLN A 405 -12.57 6.06 1.78
C GLN A 405 -12.57 7.56 1.47
N PRO A 406 -13.00 8.44 2.38
CA PRO A 406 -12.91 9.90 2.18
C PRO A 406 -11.52 10.37 1.77
N ASN A 407 -10.50 9.73 2.33
CA ASN A 407 -9.07 10.01 2.16
C ASN A 407 -8.35 9.08 1.16
N THR A 408 -9.09 8.30 0.36
CA THR A 408 -8.52 7.63 -0.82
C THR A 408 -8.05 8.66 -1.84
N ILE A 409 -6.90 8.43 -2.47
CA ILE A 409 -6.42 9.23 -3.61
C ILE A 409 -6.72 8.50 -4.92
N THR A 410 -7.59 9.07 -5.74
CA THR A 410 -8.10 8.46 -6.98
C THR A 410 -8.13 9.46 -8.15
N GLY A 411 -8.81 9.11 -9.25
CA GLY A 411 -8.82 9.91 -10.47
C GLY A 411 -7.49 9.83 -11.21
N SER A 412 -6.83 10.97 -11.41
CA SER A 412 -5.62 11.12 -12.23
C SER A 412 -5.75 10.53 -13.63
N ILE A 413 -6.92 10.71 -14.24
CA ILE A 413 -7.25 10.24 -15.59
C ILE A 413 -6.44 11.08 -16.57
N GLY A 414 -5.32 10.53 -17.02
CA GLY A 414 -4.36 11.20 -17.89
C GLY A 414 -3.11 10.35 -18.06
N VAL A 415 -2.37 10.64 -19.13
CA VAL A 415 -1.25 9.80 -19.58
C VAL A 415 -0.04 10.63 -19.96
N PHE A 416 1.15 10.05 -19.78
CA PHE A 416 2.40 10.68 -20.17
C PHE A 416 3.45 9.64 -20.59
N GLY A 417 4.48 10.11 -21.28
CA GLY A 417 5.71 9.39 -21.58
C GLY A 417 6.91 10.31 -21.29
N ILE A 418 8.01 9.69 -20.85
CA ILE A 418 9.30 10.35 -20.61
C ILE A 418 10.36 9.54 -21.33
N ILE A 419 11.19 10.22 -22.13
CA ILE A 419 12.40 9.64 -22.71
C ILE A 419 13.59 10.48 -22.24
N PRO A 420 14.54 9.90 -21.50
CA PRO A 420 15.77 10.61 -21.18
C PRO A 420 16.64 10.75 -22.44
N ASN A 421 17.15 11.94 -22.66
CA ASN A 421 18.21 12.23 -23.63
C ASN A 421 19.53 12.44 -22.88
N PHE A 422 20.44 11.50 -23.07
CA PHE A 422 21.77 11.49 -22.48
C PHE A 422 22.84 12.08 -23.40
N GLN A 423 22.49 12.65 -24.56
CA GLN A 423 23.47 13.12 -25.54
C GLN A 423 24.53 14.03 -24.92
N ASN A 424 24.12 15.03 -24.12
CA ASN A 424 25.07 15.98 -23.51
C ASN A 424 25.90 15.32 -22.40
N LEU A 425 25.33 14.38 -21.65
CA LEU A 425 26.08 13.57 -20.69
C LEU A 425 27.15 12.73 -21.40
N LEU A 426 26.77 11.97 -22.42
CA LEU A 426 27.63 11.02 -23.09
C LEU A 426 28.71 11.75 -23.91
N ASN A 427 28.30 12.71 -24.75
CA ASN A 427 29.21 13.37 -25.67
C ASN A 427 30.11 14.37 -24.93
N ASN A 428 29.53 15.31 -24.17
CA ASN A 428 30.27 16.46 -23.66
C ASN A 428 30.97 16.20 -22.32
N LYS A 429 30.48 15.25 -21.52
CA LYS A 429 31.09 14.93 -20.22
C LYS A 429 31.93 13.67 -20.23
N LEU A 430 31.52 12.65 -20.99
CA LEU A 430 32.19 11.36 -21.03
C LEU A 430 32.99 11.12 -22.32
N GLY A 431 32.84 11.97 -23.34
CA GLY A 431 33.54 11.83 -24.62
C GLY A 431 33.08 10.64 -25.47
N LEU A 432 31.91 10.06 -25.18
CA LEU A 432 31.35 8.94 -25.93
C LEU A 432 30.56 9.45 -27.14
N THR A 433 30.78 8.87 -28.31
CA THR A 433 30.07 9.21 -29.56
C THR A 433 29.37 7.98 -30.13
N PHE A 434 28.33 8.22 -30.93
CA PHE A 434 27.51 7.17 -31.53
C PHE A 434 27.32 7.48 -33.00
N ASP A 435 27.61 6.49 -33.86
CA ASP A 435 27.38 6.53 -35.30
C ASP A 435 26.66 5.25 -35.71
N GLY A 436 25.73 5.33 -36.66
CA GLY A 436 24.87 4.22 -37.00
C GLY A 436 24.17 4.39 -38.34
N VAL A 437 23.80 3.26 -38.93
CA VAL A 437 23.03 3.17 -40.18
C VAL A 437 21.62 2.69 -39.88
N LYS A 438 20.63 3.23 -40.60
CA LYS A 438 19.22 2.86 -40.43
C LYS A 438 18.67 2.27 -41.72
N THR A 439 17.94 1.18 -41.60
CA THR A 439 17.19 0.56 -42.73
C THR A 439 15.81 1.19 -42.93
N GLY A 440 15.32 1.96 -41.95
CA GLY A 440 14.09 2.74 -42.04
C GLY A 440 14.20 4.04 -41.23
N GLU A 441 13.44 5.06 -41.61
CA GLU A 441 13.54 6.43 -41.07
C GLU A 441 13.47 6.47 -39.53
N TYR A 442 12.58 5.68 -38.93
CA TYR A 442 12.30 5.63 -37.49
C TYR A 442 12.88 4.41 -36.77
N ALA A 443 13.85 3.70 -37.37
CA ALA A 443 14.39 2.45 -36.81
C ALA A 443 15.03 2.59 -35.41
N ASP A 444 15.40 3.80 -35.02
CA ASP A 444 15.98 4.17 -33.72
C ASP A 444 15.07 5.12 -32.92
N ILE A 445 13.76 5.11 -33.18
CA ILE A 445 12.79 5.81 -32.33
C ILE A 445 12.94 5.37 -30.87
N LEU A 446 12.74 6.31 -29.93
CA LEU A 446 13.03 6.14 -28.51
C LEU A 446 14.53 6.08 -28.16
N SER A 447 15.42 6.47 -29.08
CA SER A 447 16.84 6.63 -28.77
C SER A 447 17.05 7.56 -27.57
N THR A 448 17.96 7.18 -26.68
CA THR A 448 18.36 7.95 -25.50
C THR A 448 19.71 8.63 -25.68
N THR A 449 20.39 8.44 -26.81
CA THR A 449 21.71 9.02 -27.11
C THR A 449 21.63 10.28 -27.96
N ARG A 450 20.42 10.64 -28.42
CA ARG A 450 20.12 11.86 -29.18
C ARG A 450 18.72 12.39 -28.83
N PRO A 451 18.40 13.67 -29.09
CA PRO A 451 17.03 14.16 -28.96
C PRO A 451 16.10 13.48 -29.99
N MET A 452 14.81 13.46 -29.65
CA MET A 452 13.75 13.05 -30.57
C MET A 452 13.64 14.04 -31.73
N THR A 453 13.45 13.54 -32.94
CA THR A 453 13.08 14.37 -34.09
C THR A 453 11.64 14.87 -33.96
N SER A 454 11.26 15.85 -34.78
CA SER A 454 9.87 16.33 -34.86
C SER A 454 8.89 15.22 -35.27
N GLY A 455 9.28 14.36 -36.22
CA GLY A 455 8.49 13.21 -36.65
C GLY A 455 8.28 12.18 -35.54
N GLU A 456 9.33 11.83 -34.81
CA GLU A 456 9.26 10.92 -33.66
C GLU A 456 8.36 11.49 -32.55
N ARG A 457 8.51 12.78 -32.24
CA ARG A 457 7.67 13.47 -31.27
C ARG A 457 6.20 13.45 -31.70
N PHE A 458 5.90 13.66 -32.98
CA PHE A 458 4.54 13.59 -33.51
C PHE A 458 3.93 12.19 -33.39
N ILE A 459 4.69 11.15 -33.76
CA ILE A 459 4.26 9.74 -33.65
C ILE A 459 3.91 9.41 -32.19
N MET A 460 4.81 9.77 -31.27
CA MET A 460 4.61 9.47 -29.87
C MET A 460 3.48 10.30 -29.22
N GLN A 461 3.36 11.59 -29.56
CA GLN A 461 2.24 12.41 -29.08
C GLN A 461 0.90 11.86 -29.59
N SER A 462 0.84 11.40 -30.84
CA SER A 462 -0.35 10.75 -31.40
C SER A 462 -0.73 9.49 -30.61
N SER A 463 0.26 8.67 -30.24
CA SER A 463 0.04 7.47 -29.41
C SER A 463 -0.45 7.81 -27.99
N VAL A 464 0.11 8.86 -27.37
CA VAL A 464 -0.36 9.35 -26.06
C VAL A 464 -1.80 9.90 -26.16
N ASN A 465 -2.12 10.65 -27.22
CA ASN A 465 -3.48 11.15 -27.46
C ASN A 465 -4.49 10.00 -27.62
N GLN A 466 -4.16 8.97 -28.40
CA GLN A 466 -5.02 7.80 -28.58
C GLN A 466 -5.22 7.04 -27.26
N THR A 467 -4.15 6.89 -26.46
CA THR A 467 -4.25 6.25 -25.15
C THR A 467 -5.14 7.05 -24.21
N TYR A 468 -5.05 8.39 -24.23
CA TYR A 468 -5.92 9.25 -23.45
C TYR A 468 -7.38 9.14 -23.87
N ASP A 469 -7.69 9.19 -25.16
CA ASP A 469 -9.06 9.01 -25.66
C ASP A 469 -9.65 7.64 -25.29
N THR A 470 -8.83 6.58 -25.36
CA THR A 470 -9.23 5.24 -24.92
C THR A 470 -9.55 5.25 -23.42
N PHE A 471 -8.70 5.86 -22.60
CA PHE A 471 -8.91 5.94 -21.17
C PHE A 471 -10.18 6.75 -20.83
N LEU A 472 -10.40 7.89 -21.47
CA LEU A 472 -11.65 8.66 -21.34
C LEU A 472 -12.87 7.81 -21.72
N THR A 473 -12.78 7.05 -22.81
CA THR A 473 -13.85 6.13 -23.24
C THR A 473 -14.14 5.08 -22.17
N ARG A 474 -13.11 4.44 -21.59
CA ARG A 474 -13.31 3.39 -20.57
C ARG A 474 -13.97 3.93 -19.31
N VAL A 475 -13.57 5.12 -18.88
CA VAL A 475 -14.19 5.78 -17.74
C VAL A 475 -15.61 6.22 -18.07
N ALA A 476 -15.83 6.82 -19.25
CA ALA A 476 -17.16 7.23 -19.70
C ALA A 476 -18.15 6.06 -19.71
N ASP A 477 -17.75 4.93 -20.31
CA ASP A 477 -18.56 3.71 -20.37
C ASP A 477 -18.84 3.13 -18.97
N GLY A 478 -17.79 2.98 -18.15
CA GLY A 478 -17.89 2.41 -16.81
C GLY A 478 -18.73 3.27 -15.84
N ARG A 479 -18.64 4.60 -15.96
CA ARG A 479 -19.32 5.58 -15.10
C ARG A 479 -20.63 6.10 -15.69
N LYS A 480 -21.04 5.63 -16.88
CA LYS A 480 -22.24 6.04 -17.61
C LYS A 480 -22.30 7.57 -17.81
N ARG A 481 -21.19 8.13 -18.28
CA ARG A 481 -21.02 9.56 -18.57
C ARG A 481 -20.50 9.75 -19.98
N THR A 482 -20.62 10.97 -20.50
CA THR A 482 -20.01 11.31 -21.79
C THR A 482 -18.50 11.50 -21.63
N LYS A 483 -17.73 11.27 -22.70
CA LYS A 483 -16.28 11.54 -22.71
C LYS A 483 -15.97 12.98 -22.32
N ASN A 484 -16.75 13.95 -22.80
CA ASN A 484 -16.57 15.37 -22.47
C ASN A 484 -16.75 15.66 -20.97
N GLN A 485 -17.74 15.02 -20.32
CA GLN A 485 -17.93 15.15 -18.86
C GLN A 485 -16.79 14.53 -18.06
N ILE A 486 -16.18 13.45 -18.56
CA ILE A 486 -15.01 12.85 -17.93
C ILE A 486 -13.78 13.73 -18.17
N ASP A 487 -13.60 14.24 -19.37
CA ASP A 487 -12.47 15.09 -19.73
C ASP A 487 -12.44 16.39 -18.89
N SER A 488 -13.60 16.98 -18.61
CA SER A 488 -13.70 18.19 -17.77
C SER A 488 -13.26 17.98 -16.31
N ILE A 489 -13.24 16.73 -15.83
CA ILE A 489 -12.71 16.36 -14.50
C ILE A 489 -11.48 15.45 -14.60
N GLY A 490 -10.95 15.29 -15.82
CA GLY A 490 -9.84 14.45 -16.19
C GLY A 490 -8.56 15.27 -16.30
N GLY A 491 -7.85 15.16 -17.42
CA GLY A 491 -6.63 15.95 -17.67
C GLY A 491 -5.50 15.69 -16.66
N GLY A 492 -5.51 14.53 -16.01
CA GLY A 492 -4.56 14.14 -14.97
C GLY A 492 -4.93 14.55 -13.54
N HIS A 493 -6.06 15.23 -13.33
CA HIS A 493 -6.47 15.76 -12.03
C HIS A 493 -6.65 14.67 -10.97
N VAL A 494 -5.99 14.84 -9.83
CA VAL A 494 -6.07 13.93 -8.69
C VAL A 494 -7.25 14.32 -7.81
N TRP A 495 -8.04 13.34 -7.36
CA TRP A 495 -9.22 13.57 -6.52
C TRP A 495 -9.11 12.77 -5.22
N THR A 496 -9.57 13.34 -4.11
CA THR A 496 -9.87 12.57 -2.90
C THR A 496 -11.10 11.70 -3.11
N GLY A 497 -11.36 10.74 -2.21
CA GLY A 497 -12.56 9.91 -2.28
C GLY A 497 -13.84 10.71 -2.12
N ASN A 498 -13.87 11.73 -1.24
CA ASN A 498 -14.98 12.67 -1.12
C ASN A 498 -15.29 13.35 -2.46
N ALA A 499 -14.27 13.92 -3.09
CA ALA A 499 -14.42 14.61 -4.37
C ALA A 499 -14.82 13.63 -5.49
N ALA A 500 -14.27 12.42 -5.49
CA ALA A 500 -14.57 11.37 -6.48
C ALA A 500 -16.03 10.91 -6.44
N VAL A 501 -16.65 10.81 -5.25
CA VAL A 501 -18.08 10.53 -5.15
C VAL A 501 -18.89 11.71 -5.66
N LYS A 502 -18.55 12.94 -5.22
CA LYS A 502 -19.24 14.17 -5.63
C LYS A 502 -19.21 14.39 -7.14
N ASN A 503 -18.09 14.11 -7.79
CA ASN A 503 -17.92 14.27 -9.22
C ASN A 503 -18.28 13.00 -10.02
N GLY A 504 -18.73 11.92 -9.37
CA GLY A 504 -19.21 10.68 -9.99
C GLY A 504 -18.15 9.70 -10.51
N LEU A 505 -16.87 9.92 -10.19
CA LEU A 505 -15.81 8.95 -10.43
C LEU A 505 -15.89 7.73 -9.49
N ALA A 506 -16.52 7.88 -8.33
CA ALA A 506 -16.86 6.79 -7.41
C ALA A 506 -18.36 6.81 -7.05
N ASP A 507 -18.88 5.73 -6.48
CA ASP A 507 -20.31 5.60 -6.16
C ASP A 507 -20.60 5.90 -4.69
N LYS A 508 -19.72 5.44 -3.78
CA LYS A 508 -19.99 5.53 -2.34
C LYS A 508 -18.73 5.75 -1.53
N ILE A 509 -18.86 6.55 -0.48
CA ILE A 509 -17.96 6.49 0.66
C ILE A 509 -18.27 5.19 1.41
N GLY A 510 -17.26 4.33 1.57
CA GLY A 510 -17.40 3.04 2.23
C GLY A 510 -16.07 2.31 2.35
N ASN A 511 -16.04 1.31 3.24
CA ASN A 511 -14.86 0.49 3.52
C ASN A 511 -14.82 -0.80 2.70
N PHE A 512 -13.75 -1.58 2.86
CA PHE A 512 -13.58 -2.86 2.20
C PHE A 512 -14.73 -3.85 2.48
N HIS A 513 -15.25 -3.88 3.70
CA HIS A 513 -16.38 -4.73 4.07
C HIS A 513 -17.68 -4.30 3.36
N ASP A 514 -17.93 -3.01 3.21
CA ASP A 514 -19.11 -2.49 2.50
C ASP A 514 -19.12 -2.94 1.04
N ALA A 515 -17.95 -3.00 0.38
CA ALA A 515 -17.83 -3.53 -0.98
C ALA A 515 -18.18 -5.03 -1.06
N ILE A 516 -17.75 -5.82 -0.07
CA ILE A 516 -18.08 -7.26 0.02
C ILE A 516 -19.58 -7.44 0.26
N VAL A 517 -20.16 -6.68 1.19
CA VAL A 517 -21.61 -6.73 1.48
C VAL A 517 -22.42 -6.32 0.25
N ALA A 518 -21.99 -5.28 -0.47
CA ALA A 518 -22.64 -4.87 -1.72
C ALA A 518 -22.56 -5.97 -2.80
N ALA A 519 -21.41 -6.63 -2.93
CA ALA A 519 -21.23 -7.77 -3.82
C ALA A 519 -22.17 -8.93 -3.45
N ALA A 520 -22.24 -9.29 -2.17
CA ALA A 520 -23.13 -10.33 -1.64
C ALA A 520 -24.60 -10.01 -1.93
N ASN A 521 -25.03 -8.79 -1.61
CA ASN A 521 -26.40 -8.34 -1.81
C ASN A 521 -26.78 -8.34 -3.29
N LYS A 522 -25.90 -7.88 -4.17
CA LYS A 522 -26.15 -7.88 -5.62
C LYS A 522 -26.19 -9.30 -6.19
N ALA A 523 -25.42 -10.23 -5.62
CA ALA A 523 -25.48 -11.66 -5.93
C ALA A 523 -26.59 -12.42 -5.18
N LYS A 524 -27.40 -11.73 -4.35
CA LYS A 524 -28.49 -12.29 -3.54
C LYS A 524 -28.04 -13.41 -2.60
N LEU A 525 -26.84 -13.28 -2.02
CA LEU A 525 -26.26 -14.25 -1.10
C LEU A 525 -26.57 -13.87 0.34
N LYS A 526 -26.99 -14.85 1.15
CA LYS A 526 -27.12 -14.72 2.61
C LYS A 526 -25.90 -15.27 3.34
N GLU A 527 -25.37 -16.39 2.85
CA GLU A 527 -24.17 -17.03 3.35
C GLU A 527 -23.18 -17.20 2.20
N TYR A 528 -21.91 -16.93 2.44
CA TYR A 528 -20.85 -17.06 1.45
C TYR A 528 -19.49 -17.20 2.13
N LYS A 529 -18.52 -17.73 1.39
CA LYS A 529 -17.10 -17.71 1.77
C LYS A 529 -16.36 -16.64 0.98
N ILE A 530 -15.36 -16.02 1.61
CA ILE A 530 -14.45 -15.12 0.91
C ILE A 530 -13.26 -15.95 0.43
N VAL A 531 -12.94 -15.86 -0.87
CA VAL A 531 -11.73 -16.46 -1.42
C VAL A 531 -10.85 -15.35 -1.98
N GLU A 532 -9.57 -15.38 -1.64
CA GLU A 532 -8.62 -14.31 -1.98
C GLU A 532 -7.75 -14.72 -3.16
N TYR A 533 -7.59 -13.81 -4.13
CA TYR A 533 -6.77 -13.96 -5.32
C TYR A 533 -5.87 -12.73 -5.54
N PRO A 534 -4.78 -12.86 -6.32
CA PRO A 534 -4.18 -14.13 -6.76
C PRO A 534 -3.71 -14.95 -5.56
N GLU A 535 -3.51 -16.25 -5.75
CA GLU A 535 -2.86 -17.08 -4.74
C GLU A 535 -1.52 -16.44 -4.37
N LYS A 536 -1.23 -16.36 -3.05
CA LYS A 536 0.03 -15.81 -2.55
C LYS A 536 1.19 -16.59 -3.15
N MET A 537 2.32 -15.93 -3.38
CA MET A 537 3.48 -16.62 -3.92
C MET A 537 3.91 -17.76 -2.99
N ASP A 538 4.47 -18.82 -3.58
CA ASP A 538 5.02 -19.93 -2.82
C ASP A 538 6.06 -19.41 -1.81
N PRO A 539 6.03 -19.83 -0.54
CA PRO A 539 6.91 -19.26 0.48
C PRO A 539 8.41 -19.38 0.18
N ILE A 540 8.86 -20.46 -0.48
CA ILE A 540 10.27 -20.62 -0.84
C ILE A 540 10.64 -19.62 -1.94
N LYS A 541 9.77 -19.47 -2.94
CA LYS A 541 9.94 -18.47 -3.99
C LYS A 541 9.92 -17.04 -3.43
N ALA A 542 8.99 -16.76 -2.52
CA ALA A 542 8.89 -15.49 -1.82
C ALA A 542 10.18 -15.21 -1.03
N ILE A 543 10.70 -16.17 -0.25
CA ILE A 543 11.97 -16.00 0.48
C ILE A 543 13.13 -15.70 -0.47
N LEU A 544 13.26 -16.40 -1.61
CA LEU A 544 14.37 -16.16 -2.55
C LEU A 544 14.31 -14.76 -3.17
N GLU A 545 13.13 -14.32 -3.60
CA GLU A 545 12.93 -12.98 -4.18
C GLU A 545 13.13 -11.89 -3.11
N THR A 546 12.45 -12.05 -1.96
CA THR A 546 12.49 -11.09 -0.85
C THR A 546 13.87 -11.00 -0.21
N THR A 547 14.62 -12.11 -0.06
CA THR A 547 15.99 -12.07 0.50
C THR A 547 16.93 -11.28 -0.42
N LYS A 548 16.85 -11.47 -1.73
CA LYS A 548 17.67 -10.74 -2.70
C LYS A 548 17.39 -9.24 -2.66
N ASP A 549 16.12 -8.86 -2.62
CA ASP A 549 15.72 -7.45 -2.62
C ASP A 549 15.90 -6.79 -1.24
N ASN A 550 15.70 -7.52 -0.15
CA ASN A 550 15.98 -7.07 1.21
C ASN A 550 17.48 -6.85 1.43
N ILE A 551 18.34 -7.76 0.95
CA ILE A 551 19.80 -7.58 1.01
C ILE A 551 20.19 -6.29 0.27
N LYS A 552 19.74 -6.11 -0.97
CA LYS A 552 20.02 -4.90 -1.75
C LYS A 552 19.52 -3.64 -1.05
N THR A 553 18.31 -3.70 -0.49
CA THR A 553 17.69 -2.58 0.21
C THR A 553 18.43 -2.25 1.50
N TYR A 554 18.82 -3.25 2.27
CA TYR A 554 19.58 -3.09 3.51
C TYR A 554 20.91 -2.38 3.24
N TYR A 555 21.71 -2.90 2.30
CA TYR A 555 22.98 -2.27 1.94
C TYR A 555 22.76 -0.87 1.34
N ALA A 556 21.78 -0.68 0.45
CA ALA A 556 21.48 0.65 -0.07
C ALA A 556 21.07 1.64 1.03
N LYS A 557 20.33 1.21 2.07
CA LYS A 557 20.01 2.07 3.21
C LYS A 557 21.23 2.38 4.06
N GLN A 558 22.14 1.43 4.26
CA GLN A 558 23.40 1.69 4.99
C GLN A 558 24.29 2.68 4.24
N GLU A 559 24.40 2.54 2.91
CA GLU A 559 25.26 3.40 2.08
C GLU A 559 24.67 4.81 1.91
N PHE A 560 23.36 4.91 1.65
CA PHE A 560 22.72 6.19 1.32
C PHE A 560 22.08 6.90 2.50
N GLY A 561 21.89 6.25 3.65
CA GLY A 561 21.25 6.84 4.83
C GLY A 561 19.91 7.50 4.49
N GLU A 562 19.73 8.75 4.90
CA GLU A 562 18.53 9.56 4.59
C GLU A 562 18.30 9.75 3.08
N ALA A 563 19.37 9.74 2.27
CA ALA A 563 19.29 9.87 0.82
C ALA A 563 18.77 8.59 0.12
N TYR A 564 18.57 7.48 0.83
CA TYR A 564 18.04 6.24 0.24
C TYR A 564 16.69 6.46 -0.45
N ASN A 565 15.80 7.27 0.13
CA ASN A 565 14.50 7.56 -0.49
C ASN A 565 14.65 8.31 -1.82
N LEU A 566 15.60 9.24 -1.89
CA LEU A 566 15.95 9.94 -3.12
C LEU A 566 16.45 8.96 -4.19
N PHE A 567 17.39 8.09 -3.82
CA PHE A 567 17.91 7.03 -4.70
C PHE A 567 16.82 6.09 -5.19
N LYS A 568 15.94 5.62 -4.29
CA LYS A 568 14.81 4.75 -4.62
C LYS A 568 13.88 5.41 -5.65
N ASN A 569 13.55 6.69 -5.46
CA ASN A 569 12.70 7.45 -6.38
C ASN A 569 13.35 7.65 -7.76
N LEU A 570 14.66 7.93 -7.79
CA LEU A 570 15.42 8.02 -9.04
C LEU A 570 15.44 6.68 -9.78
N LYS A 571 15.74 5.58 -9.08
CA LYS A 571 15.76 4.23 -9.66
C LYS A 571 14.40 3.86 -10.25
N LYS A 572 13.31 4.07 -9.50
CA LYS A 572 11.94 3.80 -9.97
C LYS A 572 11.59 4.60 -11.23
N THR A 573 12.09 5.82 -11.36
CA THR A 573 11.90 6.65 -12.55
C THR A 573 12.68 6.12 -13.74
N ALA A 574 13.95 5.73 -13.55
CA ALA A 574 14.80 5.18 -14.60
C ALA A 574 14.23 3.87 -15.19
N GLU A 575 13.41 3.15 -14.43
CA GLU A 575 12.75 1.91 -14.87
C GLU A 575 11.43 2.14 -15.63
N ILE A 576 10.96 3.39 -15.76
CA ILE A 576 9.74 3.72 -16.50
C ILE A 576 9.93 3.42 -18.00
N LYS A 577 9.02 2.62 -18.57
CA LYS A 577 9.01 2.27 -19.99
C LYS A 577 7.63 2.41 -20.59
N GLY A 578 7.53 2.98 -21.79
CA GLY A 578 6.27 3.15 -22.52
C GLY A 578 5.32 4.17 -21.88
N ILE A 579 4.09 4.24 -22.41
CA ILE A 579 3.06 5.20 -21.97
C ILE A 579 2.56 4.83 -20.56
N GLN A 580 2.62 5.81 -19.67
CA GLN A 580 2.24 5.66 -18.27
C GLN A 580 0.86 6.27 -18.03
N ALA A 581 -0.02 5.48 -17.42
CA ALA A 581 -1.09 5.94 -16.57
C ALA A 581 -0.62 5.80 -15.11
N ARG A 582 0.16 6.76 -14.61
CA ARG A 582 0.65 6.80 -13.20
C ARG A 582 0.33 8.12 -12.49
N ILE A 583 0.15 8.11 -11.16
CA ILE A 583 0.01 9.31 -10.34
C ILE A 583 1.28 10.16 -10.33
N PRO A 584 1.17 11.45 -9.94
CA PRO A 584 2.29 12.36 -9.96
C PRO A 584 3.52 11.92 -9.14
N TYR A 585 3.31 11.56 -7.88
CA TYR A 585 4.36 11.21 -6.93
C TYR A 585 3.74 10.53 -5.71
N SER A 586 4.55 9.81 -4.94
CA SER A 586 4.17 9.40 -3.59
C SER A 586 4.22 10.65 -2.71
N ILE A 587 3.07 11.14 -2.26
CA ILE A 587 3.03 12.28 -1.34
C ILE A 587 3.39 11.75 0.04
N GLN A 588 4.48 12.25 0.63
CA GLN A 588 4.66 12.15 2.07
C GLN A 588 3.84 13.27 2.69
N ILE A 589 2.79 12.87 3.42
CA ILE A 589 2.01 13.79 4.22
C ILE A 589 2.47 13.59 5.65
N ASN A 590 3.12 14.60 6.20
CA ASN A 590 3.67 14.62 7.56
C ASN A 590 2.80 15.47 8.48
#